data_AF-A0A6G9AV77-F1
#
_entry.id   AF-A0A6G9AV77-F1
#
_cell.length_a   1.000
_cell.length_b   1.000
_cell.length_c   1.000
_cell.angle_alpha   90.00
_cell.angle_beta   90.00
_cell.angle_gamma   90.00
#
_symmetry.space_group_name_H-M   'P 1'
#
loop_
_entity.id
_entity.type
_entity.pdbx_description
1 polymer ?
#
loop_
_entity_poly.entity_id
_entity_poly.type
_entity_poly.pdbx_seq_one_letter_code
_entity_poly.pdbx_strand_id
1 'polypeptide(L)'
;MLLHRTTSCQLLVHSACFVSGFSRTCFAWIPVFILLLQAQPGHAQVDQTTPEIAAGTDPDRGYWRLKTQAATRSTLVQFFGTNKQLLYEEILPEKWVKLSRKNQKQFDQLLAQLLANQLLADRIKTEPMPPTPVEPVPPRVTARSNRSQYYSSTMAAYRVHAYVNSTGKLYLIVDNPDRLRYKILVADQNNREVYEEFTNHNKYMRKLDLSALPYDSYQLIVQIDNKPFIYKISRQDTRFVYNIQPSPLVNQQMANEQNREVNKPSLAPIKIDL
;
A
#
# COMPACT_ATOMS: atom_id res chain seq x y z
N MET A 1 -46.52 -9.22 -33.99
CA MET A 1 -45.71 -9.39 -35.22
C MET A 1 -44.26 -9.63 -34.77
N LEU A 2 -43.86 -10.90 -34.73
CA LEU A 2 -42.54 -11.34 -34.26
C LEU A 2 -41.50 -11.26 -35.38
N LEU A 3 -40.30 -10.76 -35.10
CA LEU A 3 -39.13 -10.96 -35.95
C LEU A 3 -37.95 -11.40 -35.08
N HIS A 4 -37.68 -12.71 -35.09
CA HIS A 4 -36.44 -13.31 -34.61
C HIS A 4 -35.35 -13.13 -35.67
N ARG A 5 -34.16 -12.65 -35.26
CA ARG A 5 -32.92 -12.74 -36.05
C ARG A 5 -31.90 -13.56 -35.28
N THR A 6 -31.79 -14.82 -35.66
CA THR A 6 -30.65 -15.70 -35.37
C THR A 6 -29.55 -15.42 -36.39
N THR A 7 -28.33 -15.12 -35.93
CA THR A 7 -27.14 -15.12 -36.79
C THR A 7 -26.15 -16.14 -36.26
N SER A 8 -25.96 -17.16 -37.08
CA SER A 8 -24.99 -18.25 -36.95
C SER A 8 -23.63 -17.75 -37.43
N CYS A 9 -22.60 -17.85 -36.59
CA CYS A 9 -21.21 -17.63 -37.02
C CYS A 9 -20.51 -18.98 -37.17
N GLN A 10 -20.09 -19.24 -38.41
CA GLN A 10 -19.37 -20.42 -38.84
C GLN A 10 -17.92 -20.38 -38.33
N LEU A 11 -17.48 -21.53 -37.83
CA LEU A 11 -16.09 -21.89 -37.54
C LEU A 11 -15.33 -22.06 -38.86
N LEU A 12 -14.26 -21.28 -39.07
CA LEU A 12 -13.23 -21.59 -40.06
C LEU A 12 -12.00 -22.15 -39.35
N VAL A 13 -11.80 -23.45 -39.60
CA VAL A 13 -10.60 -24.23 -39.31
C VAL A 13 -9.54 -23.84 -40.35
N HIS A 14 -8.38 -23.36 -39.90
CA HIS A 14 -7.18 -23.32 -40.73
C HIS A 14 -6.07 -24.12 -40.06
N SER A 15 -5.85 -25.32 -40.59
CA SER A 15 -4.63 -26.10 -40.46
C SER A 15 -3.54 -25.47 -41.32
N ALA A 16 -2.35 -25.25 -40.76
CA ALA A 16 -1.14 -25.05 -41.53
C ALA A 16 0.00 -25.83 -40.88
N CYS A 17 0.47 -26.83 -41.62
CA CYS A 17 1.65 -27.65 -41.35
C CYS A 17 2.88 -26.75 -41.26
N PHE A 18 3.70 -26.93 -40.21
CA PHE A 18 5.09 -26.47 -40.22
C PHE A 18 6.04 -27.64 -40.36
N VAL A 19 6.89 -27.49 -41.38
CA VAL A 19 7.86 -28.43 -41.90
C VAL A 19 8.99 -28.64 -40.91
N SER A 20 9.27 -29.92 -40.64
CA SER A 20 10.47 -30.41 -39.98
C SER A 20 11.69 -30.25 -40.89
N GLY A 21 12.79 -29.73 -40.35
CA GLY A 21 14.04 -29.67 -41.10
C GLY A 21 15.13 -28.80 -40.48
N PHE A 22 15.47 -29.00 -39.21
CA PHE A 22 16.72 -28.45 -38.67
C PHE A 22 17.83 -29.50 -38.74
N SER A 23 18.64 -29.33 -39.79
CA SER A 23 19.88 -30.06 -40.06
C SER A 23 20.85 -29.95 -38.88
N ARG A 24 21.37 -31.12 -38.48
CA ARG A 24 22.47 -31.29 -37.55
C ARG A 24 23.79 -30.93 -38.24
N THR A 25 24.29 -29.71 -38.05
CA THR A 25 25.72 -29.40 -38.19
C THR A 25 26.02 -28.07 -37.49
N CYS A 26 27.16 -28.00 -36.80
CA CYS A 26 27.78 -26.84 -36.14
C CYS A 26 27.54 -26.65 -34.62
N PHE A 27 27.72 -27.72 -33.84
CA PHE A 27 28.16 -27.62 -32.44
C PHE A 27 29.67 -27.37 -32.38
N ALA A 28 30.09 -26.11 -32.54
CA ALA A 28 31.50 -25.71 -32.29
C ALA A 28 31.68 -24.25 -31.83
N TRP A 29 30.63 -23.59 -31.33
CA TRP A 29 30.70 -22.17 -30.92
C TRP A 29 30.12 -21.88 -29.52
N ILE A 30 29.79 -22.92 -28.74
CA ILE A 30 29.18 -22.75 -27.40
C ILE A 30 30.13 -22.21 -26.32
N PRO A 31 31.47 -22.44 -26.30
CA PRO A 31 32.29 -21.91 -25.19
C PRO A 31 32.54 -20.40 -25.27
N VAL A 32 32.37 -19.74 -26.42
CA VAL A 32 32.55 -18.29 -26.56
C VAL A 32 31.32 -17.52 -26.04
N PHE A 33 30.12 -18.09 -26.12
CA PHE A 33 28.90 -17.44 -25.63
C PHE A 33 28.75 -17.52 -24.10
N ILE A 34 29.32 -18.54 -23.44
CA ILE A 34 29.22 -18.68 -21.97
C ILE A 34 30.14 -17.69 -21.24
N LEU A 35 31.28 -17.29 -21.83
CA LEU A 35 32.18 -16.29 -21.24
C LEU A 35 31.68 -14.83 -21.39
N LEU A 36 30.76 -14.56 -22.33
CA LEU A 36 30.15 -13.23 -22.50
C LEU A 36 28.95 -12.96 -21.57
N LEU A 37 28.45 -14.00 -20.88
CA LEU A 37 27.32 -13.88 -19.94
C LEU A 37 27.73 -13.54 -18.50
N GLN A 38 29.03 -13.56 -18.16
CA GLN A 38 29.52 -13.27 -16.80
C GLN A 38 29.98 -11.82 -16.58
N ALA A 39 29.85 -10.94 -17.58
CA ALA A 39 30.27 -9.54 -17.50
C ALA A 39 29.12 -8.52 -17.65
N GLN A 40 27.89 -8.90 -17.30
CA GLN A 40 26.84 -7.91 -17.07
C GLN A 40 26.72 -7.63 -15.57
N PRO A 41 27.43 -6.63 -15.02
CA PRO A 41 27.01 -6.07 -13.75
C PRO A 41 25.54 -5.68 -13.92
N GLY A 42 24.70 -6.22 -13.04
CA GLY A 42 23.29 -5.90 -12.98
C GLY A 42 23.12 -4.41 -12.79
N HIS A 43 23.02 -3.68 -13.91
CA HIS A 43 22.30 -2.43 -13.96
C HIS A 43 20.87 -2.81 -13.61
N ALA A 44 20.58 -2.68 -12.31
CA ALA A 44 19.25 -2.51 -11.80
C ALA A 44 18.53 -1.60 -12.80
N GLN A 45 17.53 -2.21 -13.44
CA GLN A 45 16.64 -1.65 -14.43
C GLN A 45 16.34 -0.19 -14.06
N VAL A 46 17.08 0.72 -14.69
CA VAL A 46 16.80 2.15 -14.60
C VAL A 46 15.39 2.31 -15.09
N ASP A 47 14.62 3.03 -14.30
CA ASP A 47 13.22 3.38 -14.45
C ASP A 47 13.00 4.14 -15.77
N GLN A 48 13.14 3.46 -16.89
CA GLN A 48 12.73 3.89 -18.23
C GLN A 48 11.22 3.65 -18.33
N THR A 49 10.46 4.35 -17.49
CA THR A 49 9.09 4.72 -17.83
C THR A 49 9.08 6.20 -18.20
N THR A 50 9.91 6.48 -19.20
CA THR A 50 9.90 7.63 -20.09
C THR A 50 8.50 7.82 -20.70
N PRO A 51 7.84 8.97 -20.52
CA PRO A 51 6.95 9.52 -21.53
C PRO A 51 7.76 10.54 -22.34
N GLU A 52 8.71 10.04 -23.13
CA GLU A 52 9.22 10.70 -24.33
C GLU A 52 8.34 10.22 -25.49
N ILE A 53 7.05 10.52 -25.32
CA ILE A 53 6.00 10.55 -26.33
C ILE A 53 5.12 11.71 -25.81
N ALA A 54 5.24 12.96 -26.27
CA ALA A 54 5.52 13.42 -27.60
C ALA A 54 6.31 14.74 -27.63
N ALA A 55 7.23 14.84 -28.58
CA ALA A 55 7.93 16.06 -29.01
C ALA A 55 6.99 17.08 -29.71
N GLY A 56 5.82 17.34 -29.13
CA GLY A 56 4.83 18.25 -29.69
C GLY A 56 3.56 18.37 -28.86
N THR A 57 3.57 17.95 -27.59
CA THR A 57 2.45 18.21 -26.70
C THR A 57 2.52 19.66 -26.26
N ASP A 58 1.55 20.43 -26.73
CA ASP A 58 1.29 21.81 -26.33
C ASP A 58 1.48 21.95 -24.80
N PRO A 59 2.46 22.75 -24.33
CA PRO A 59 2.74 22.91 -22.91
C PRO A 59 1.52 23.41 -22.13
N ASP A 60 0.54 24.02 -22.81
CA ASP A 60 -0.70 24.50 -22.22
C ASP A 60 -1.79 23.42 -22.10
N ARG A 61 -1.55 22.18 -22.53
CA ARG A 61 -2.53 21.10 -22.40
C ARG A 61 -2.30 20.29 -21.12
N GLY A 62 -3.35 20.16 -20.29
CA GLY A 62 -3.36 19.22 -19.17
C GLY A 62 -3.14 17.77 -19.65
N TYR A 63 -2.68 16.89 -18.77
CA TYR A 63 -2.39 15.50 -19.09
C TYR A 63 -2.61 14.58 -17.89
N TRP A 64 -2.69 13.28 -18.13
CA TRP A 64 -2.76 12.27 -17.07
C TRP A 64 -1.58 11.30 -17.14
N ARG A 65 -1.22 10.71 -15.99
CA ARG A 65 -0.17 9.70 -15.86
C ARG A 65 -0.74 8.48 -15.15
N LEU A 66 -0.29 7.31 -15.59
CA LEU A 66 -0.63 6.02 -15.01
C LEU A 66 0.66 5.30 -14.63
N LYS A 67 0.81 4.94 -13.35
CA LYS A 67 1.95 4.17 -12.84
C LYS A 67 1.45 2.88 -12.22
N THR A 68 1.95 1.74 -12.67
CA THR A 68 1.67 0.44 -12.04
C THR A 68 2.89 -0.01 -11.26
N GLN A 69 2.73 -0.24 -9.96
CA GLN A 69 3.77 -0.82 -9.13
C GLN A 69 3.55 -2.32 -9.01
N ALA A 70 4.42 -3.11 -9.65
CA ALA A 70 4.32 -4.57 -9.63
C ALA A 70 4.48 -5.15 -8.22
N ALA A 71 5.40 -4.59 -7.42
CA ALA A 71 5.70 -5.05 -6.06
C ALA A 71 4.47 -4.98 -5.12
N THR A 72 3.70 -3.90 -5.21
CA THR A 72 2.50 -3.67 -4.38
C THR A 72 1.21 -4.05 -5.10
N ARG A 73 1.29 -4.50 -6.35
CA ARG A 73 0.16 -4.77 -7.25
C ARG A 73 -0.86 -3.62 -7.29
N SER A 74 -0.37 -2.39 -7.21
CA SER A 74 -1.21 -1.19 -7.17
C SER A 74 -1.02 -0.34 -8.41
N THR A 75 -2.08 0.35 -8.84
CA THR A 75 -2.03 1.33 -9.92
C THR A 75 -2.32 2.73 -9.40
N LEU A 76 -1.44 3.68 -9.66
CA LEU A 76 -1.57 5.09 -9.34
C LEU A 76 -1.96 5.86 -10.60
N VAL A 77 -3.07 6.60 -10.55
CA VAL A 77 -3.55 7.49 -11.61
C VAL A 77 -3.39 8.93 -11.13
N GLN A 78 -2.78 9.79 -11.93
CA GLN A 78 -2.56 11.20 -11.62
C GLN A 78 -3.02 12.08 -12.78
N PHE A 79 -3.73 13.16 -12.49
CA PHE A 79 -4.21 14.14 -13.48
C PHE A 79 -3.56 15.48 -13.20
N PHE A 80 -3.04 16.11 -14.25
CA PHE A 80 -2.32 17.37 -14.18
C PHE A 80 -3.00 18.41 -15.07
N GLY A 81 -3.09 19.64 -14.56
CA GLY A 81 -3.59 20.79 -15.30
C GLY A 81 -2.57 21.34 -16.30
N THR A 82 -2.94 22.44 -16.96
CA THR A 82 -2.10 23.16 -17.95
C THR A 82 -0.76 23.58 -17.34
N ASN A 83 -0.76 24.07 -16.10
CA ASN A 83 0.45 24.49 -15.37
C ASN A 83 1.21 23.33 -14.71
N LYS A 84 0.99 22.08 -15.14
CA LYS A 84 1.54 20.85 -14.52
C LYS A 84 1.16 20.70 -13.03
N GLN A 85 0.14 21.41 -12.56
CA GLN A 85 -0.40 21.28 -11.21
C GLN A 85 -1.19 19.98 -11.10
N LEU A 86 -0.96 19.19 -10.05
CA LEU A 86 -1.73 17.99 -9.77
C LEU A 86 -3.17 18.37 -9.41
N LEU A 87 -4.14 17.95 -10.23
CA LEU A 87 -5.57 18.18 -10.04
C LEU A 87 -6.24 17.04 -9.26
N TYR A 88 -5.85 15.79 -9.56
CA TYR A 88 -6.44 14.61 -8.96
C TYR A 88 -5.44 13.45 -8.90
N GLU A 89 -5.53 12.65 -7.84
CA GLU A 89 -4.70 11.47 -7.63
C GLU A 89 -5.56 10.34 -7.06
N GLU A 90 -5.44 9.14 -7.63
CA GLU A 90 -6.16 7.94 -7.17
C GLU A 90 -5.22 6.73 -7.16
N ILE A 91 -5.27 5.96 -6.06
CA ILE A 91 -4.56 4.70 -5.90
C ILE A 91 -5.57 3.56 -5.96
N LEU A 92 -5.36 2.64 -6.90
CA LEU A 92 -6.17 1.46 -7.12
C LEU A 92 -5.39 0.22 -6.62
N PRO A 93 -5.56 -0.20 -5.35
CA PRO A 93 -4.87 -1.36 -4.81
C PRO A 93 -5.39 -2.65 -5.46
N GLU A 94 -4.49 -3.61 -5.67
CA GLU A 94 -4.76 -4.94 -6.24
C GLU A 94 -5.41 -4.93 -7.64
N LYS A 95 -5.40 -3.77 -8.30
CA LYS A 95 -5.99 -3.56 -9.61
C LYS A 95 -4.91 -3.12 -10.57
N TRP A 96 -4.89 -3.76 -11.74
CA TRP A 96 -4.07 -3.33 -12.87
C TRP A 96 -4.96 -2.69 -13.93
N VAL A 97 -4.59 -1.49 -14.38
CA VAL A 97 -5.32 -0.81 -15.45
C VAL A 97 -4.57 -1.00 -16.77
N LYS A 98 -5.15 -1.79 -17.67
CA LYS A 98 -4.64 -1.92 -19.05
C LYS A 98 -4.88 -0.61 -19.81
N LEU A 99 -3.84 -0.07 -20.45
CA LEU A 99 -3.93 1.12 -21.32
C LEU A 99 -4.57 0.79 -22.68
N SER A 100 -5.86 0.47 -22.66
CA SER A 100 -6.67 0.33 -23.89
C SER A 100 -7.12 1.69 -24.42
N ARG A 101 -7.44 1.79 -25.73
CA ARG A 101 -8.02 3.02 -26.32
C ARG A 101 -9.29 3.49 -25.59
N LYS A 102 -10.09 2.53 -25.11
CA LYS A 102 -11.31 2.82 -24.33
C LYS A 102 -10.96 3.52 -23.01
N ASN A 103 -9.98 2.99 -22.28
CA ASN A 103 -9.56 3.54 -20.99
C ASN A 103 -8.86 4.90 -21.17
N GLN A 104 -8.02 5.06 -22.22
CA GLN A 104 -7.43 6.36 -22.56
C GLN A 104 -8.51 7.42 -22.79
N LYS A 105 -9.54 7.11 -23.60
CA LYS A 105 -10.67 8.01 -23.83
C LYS A 105 -11.41 8.36 -22.53
N GLN A 106 -11.59 7.40 -21.62
CA GLN A 106 -12.19 7.66 -20.32
C GLN A 106 -11.34 8.60 -19.46
N PHE A 107 -10.02 8.42 -19.45
CA PHE A 107 -9.11 9.33 -18.75
C PHE A 107 -9.08 10.73 -19.38
N ASP A 108 -9.10 10.82 -20.71
CA ASP A 108 -9.20 12.11 -21.41
C ASP A 108 -10.52 12.83 -21.08
N GLN A 109 -11.63 12.09 -21.03
CA GLN A 109 -12.93 12.64 -20.63
C GLN A 109 -12.91 13.14 -19.18
N LEU A 110 -12.35 12.36 -18.26
CA LEU A 110 -12.24 12.75 -16.85
C LEU A 110 -11.32 13.98 -16.69
N LEU A 111 -10.20 14.02 -17.42
CA LEU A 111 -9.32 15.18 -17.45
C LEU A 111 -10.04 16.43 -17.96
N ALA A 112 -10.83 16.32 -19.04
CA ALA A 112 -11.62 17.43 -19.55
C ALA A 112 -12.64 17.92 -18.52
N GLN A 113 -13.29 17.01 -17.78
CA GLN A 113 -14.19 17.36 -16.69
C GLN A 113 -13.47 18.07 -15.52
N LEU A 114 -12.26 17.61 -15.17
CA LEU A 114 -11.43 18.23 -14.13
C LEU A 114 -11.00 19.64 -14.55
N LEU A 115 -10.54 19.82 -15.79
CA LEU A 115 -10.15 21.13 -16.34
C LEU A 115 -11.33 22.10 -16.44
N ALA A 116 -12.54 21.60 -16.72
CA ALA A 116 -13.76 22.39 -16.75
C ALA A 116 -14.30 22.74 -15.35
N ASN A 117 -13.58 22.40 -14.26
CA ASN A 117 -14.03 22.55 -12.86
C ASN A 117 -15.39 21.89 -12.54
N GLN A 118 -15.88 20.98 -13.39
CA GLN A 118 -17.24 20.44 -13.31
C GLN A 118 -17.42 19.35 -12.26
N LEU A 119 -16.36 18.92 -11.57
CA LEU A 119 -16.41 17.67 -10.83
C LEU A 119 -16.94 17.78 -9.40
N LEU A 120 -16.84 18.91 -8.69
CA LEU A 120 -17.21 18.90 -7.25
C LEU A 120 -17.85 20.19 -6.68
N ALA A 121 -17.54 21.39 -7.17
CA ALA A 121 -18.06 22.61 -6.51
C ALA A 121 -19.56 22.84 -6.73
N ASP A 122 -20.06 22.66 -7.96
CA ASP A 122 -21.45 23.02 -8.30
C ASP A 122 -22.50 21.96 -7.91
N ARG A 123 -22.08 20.74 -7.55
CA ARG A 123 -23.01 19.65 -7.20
C ARG A 123 -23.11 19.36 -5.71
N ILE A 124 -22.21 19.91 -4.90
CA ILE A 124 -22.25 19.76 -3.45
C ILE A 124 -22.90 21.03 -2.90
N LYS A 125 -24.21 20.98 -2.68
CA LYS A 125 -24.86 21.92 -1.75
C LYS A 125 -24.28 21.65 -0.37
N THR A 126 -23.27 22.43 0.01
CA THR A 126 -22.72 22.40 1.36
C THR A 126 -23.70 23.13 2.27
N GLU A 127 -24.46 22.38 3.06
CA GLU A 127 -25.18 22.94 4.21
C GLU A 127 -24.20 23.26 5.34
N PRO A 128 -24.43 24.34 6.11
CA PRO A 128 -23.64 24.65 7.29
C PRO A 128 -23.75 23.49 8.29
N MET A 129 -22.61 22.98 8.73
CA MET A 129 -22.53 21.88 9.66
C MET A 129 -23.20 22.28 10.98
N PRO A 130 -24.13 21.47 11.52
CA PRO A 130 -24.79 21.79 12.78
C PRO A 130 -23.75 21.90 13.90
N PRO A 131 -23.91 22.87 14.83
CA PRO A 131 -22.99 23.03 15.95
C PRO A 131 -22.94 21.73 16.75
N THR A 132 -21.73 21.24 16.98
CA THR A 132 -21.47 20.01 17.75
C THR A 132 -22.17 20.13 19.10
N PRO A 133 -23.11 19.23 19.44
CA PRO A 133 -23.73 19.22 20.76
C PRO A 133 -22.63 19.06 21.82
N VAL A 134 -22.61 19.96 22.81
CA VAL A 134 -21.70 19.87 23.95
C VAL A 134 -22.06 18.59 24.70
N GLU A 135 -21.24 17.56 24.55
CA GLU A 135 -21.43 16.27 25.20
C GLU A 135 -21.24 16.43 26.72
N PRO A 136 -22.20 16.03 27.57
CA PRO A 136 -22.03 16.08 29.02
C PRO A 136 -20.89 15.17 29.45
N VAL A 137 -19.91 15.73 30.15
CA VAL A 137 -18.77 15.00 30.72
C VAL A 137 -19.29 13.83 31.57
N PRO A 138 -19.05 12.56 31.19
CA PRO A 138 -19.51 11.43 31.99
C PRO A 138 -18.68 11.29 33.28
N PRO A 139 -19.30 10.95 34.41
CA PRO A 139 -18.58 10.72 35.66
C PRO A 139 -17.64 9.52 35.53
N ARG A 140 -16.39 9.70 36.00
CA ARG A 140 -15.36 8.66 36.06
C ARG A 140 -15.84 7.48 36.91
N VAL A 141 -16.15 6.36 36.28
CA VAL A 141 -16.36 5.08 36.96
C VAL A 141 -15.07 4.27 36.87
N THR A 142 -14.47 4.00 38.04
CA THR A 142 -13.35 3.07 38.21
C THR A 142 -13.82 1.65 37.91
N ALA A 143 -13.57 1.17 36.70
CA ALA A 143 -13.87 -0.19 36.29
C ALA A 143 -12.79 -1.16 36.77
N ARG A 144 -13.17 -2.00 37.73
CA ARG A 144 -12.46 -3.17 38.25
C ARG A 144 -12.24 -4.19 37.12
N SER A 145 -10.99 -4.40 36.73
CA SER A 145 -10.59 -5.45 35.79
C SER A 145 -10.82 -6.82 36.41
N ASN A 146 -11.71 -7.61 35.79
CA ASN A 146 -11.74 -9.04 35.94
C ASN A 146 -12.34 -9.66 34.67
N ARG A 147 -11.58 -10.61 34.11
CA ARG A 147 -12.00 -11.78 33.31
C ARG A 147 -11.33 -11.85 31.94
N SER A 148 -10.15 -12.45 31.96
CA SER A 148 -9.47 -13.07 30.84
C SER A 148 -10.32 -14.22 30.28
N GLN A 149 -11.00 -13.99 29.16
CA GLN A 149 -11.43 -15.07 28.28
C GLN A 149 -10.39 -15.21 27.17
N TYR A 150 -9.50 -16.20 27.37
CA TYR A 150 -8.61 -16.74 26.37
C TYR A 150 -9.47 -17.38 25.27
N TYR A 151 -9.81 -16.61 24.23
CA TYR A 151 -10.14 -17.21 22.95
C TYR A 151 -8.81 -17.55 22.28
N SER A 152 -8.58 -18.85 22.07
CA SER A 152 -7.52 -19.39 21.22
C SER A 152 -7.71 -18.80 19.82
N SER A 153 -7.13 -17.63 19.59
CA SER A 153 -7.24 -16.85 18.38
C SER A 153 -6.42 -17.52 17.28
N THR A 154 -7.14 -18.15 16.36
CA THR A 154 -6.70 -18.45 15.01
C THR A 154 -5.96 -17.22 14.48
N MET A 155 -4.63 -17.31 14.37
CA MET A 155 -3.66 -16.22 14.12
C MET A 155 -4.24 -15.06 13.29
N ALA A 156 -4.80 -14.06 13.97
CA ALA A 156 -5.23 -12.83 13.33
C ALA A 156 -3.98 -12.09 12.84
N ALA A 157 -3.73 -12.16 11.54
CA ALA A 157 -2.59 -11.54 10.90
C ALA A 157 -2.88 -10.05 10.66
N TYR A 158 -2.88 -9.24 11.73
CA TYR A 158 -2.87 -7.79 11.59
C TYR A 158 -1.65 -7.38 10.77
N ARG A 159 -1.83 -6.47 9.80
CA ARG A 159 -0.74 -5.96 8.98
C ARG A 159 -0.64 -4.46 9.16
N VAL A 160 0.52 -4.01 9.60
CA VAL A 160 0.85 -2.59 9.70
C VAL A 160 2.00 -2.34 8.75
N HIS A 161 1.80 -1.41 7.81
CA HIS A 161 2.84 -0.96 6.90
C HIS A 161 2.96 0.56 6.99
N ALA A 162 4.19 1.04 7.10
CA ALA A 162 4.49 2.46 7.12
C ALA A 162 5.61 2.77 6.12
N TYR A 163 5.47 3.87 5.40
CA TYR A 163 6.54 4.42 4.57
C TYR A 163 6.51 5.95 4.58
N VAL A 164 7.67 6.56 4.36
CA VAL A 164 7.81 8.03 4.31
C VAL A 164 8.35 8.41 2.94
N ASN A 165 7.79 9.44 2.33
CA ASN A 165 8.31 9.95 1.06
C ASN A 165 9.44 10.98 1.27
N SER A 166 10.06 11.42 0.18
CA SER A 166 11.12 12.45 0.23
C SER A 166 10.66 13.84 0.70
N THR A 167 9.35 14.10 0.76
CA THR A 167 8.81 15.38 1.27
C THR A 167 8.43 15.30 2.74
N GLY A 168 8.74 14.21 3.45
CA GLY A 168 8.39 14.04 4.86
C GLY A 168 6.95 13.64 5.14
N LYS A 169 6.19 13.23 4.13
CA LYS A 169 4.83 12.71 4.30
C LYS A 169 4.91 11.23 4.66
N LEU A 170 4.51 10.91 5.88
CA LEU A 170 4.37 9.56 6.40
C LEU A 170 2.99 9.01 6.01
N TYR A 171 3.00 7.81 5.43
CA TYR A 171 1.82 7.04 5.09
C TYR A 171 1.78 5.80 5.97
N LEU A 172 0.71 5.67 6.74
CA LEU A 172 0.40 4.52 7.60
C LEU A 172 -0.78 3.77 7.00
N ILE A 173 -0.62 2.47 6.78
CA ILE A 173 -1.66 1.55 6.31
C ILE A 173 -1.81 0.43 7.34
N VAL A 174 -3.02 0.25 7.85
CA VAL A 174 -3.36 -0.79 8.83
C VAL A 174 -4.48 -1.66 8.30
N ASP A 175 -4.26 -2.97 8.30
CA ASP A 175 -5.28 -4.01 8.08
C ASP A 175 -5.56 -4.72 9.40
N ASN A 176 -6.79 -4.55 9.89
CA ASN A 176 -7.29 -4.96 11.19
C ASN A 176 -8.65 -5.69 11.03
N PRO A 177 -8.65 -6.93 10.49
CA PRO A 177 -9.88 -7.64 10.14
C PRO A 177 -10.85 -7.79 11.32
N ASP A 178 -10.32 -7.94 12.54
CA ASP A 178 -11.12 -8.15 13.75
C ASP A 178 -11.67 -6.86 14.36
N ARG A 179 -11.36 -5.69 13.76
CA ARG A 179 -11.80 -4.38 14.25
C ARG A 179 -11.41 -4.12 15.71
N LEU A 180 -10.27 -4.67 16.14
CA LEU A 180 -9.75 -4.39 17.48
C LEU A 180 -9.44 -2.91 17.60
N ARG A 181 -9.60 -2.36 18.81
CA ARG A 181 -9.16 -1.00 19.08
C ARG A 181 -7.64 -0.95 19.08
N TYR A 182 -7.07 0.04 18.39
CA TYR A 182 -5.64 0.28 18.37
C TYR A 182 -5.29 1.74 18.59
N LYS A 183 -4.07 1.96 19.11
CA LYS A 183 -3.45 3.27 19.35
C LYS A 183 -2.38 3.51 18.30
N ILE A 184 -2.39 4.69 17.68
CA ILE A 184 -1.34 5.19 16.81
C ILE A 184 -0.65 6.32 17.56
N LEU A 185 0.67 6.23 17.69
CA LEU A 185 1.47 7.19 18.41
C LEU A 185 2.68 7.59 17.55
N VAL A 186 2.96 8.89 17.47
CA VAL A 186 4.25 9.39 16.99
C VAL A 186 4.93 10.09 18.16
N ALA A 187 6.14 9.65 18.46
CA ALA A 187 6.98 10.23 19.49
C ALA A 187 8.25 10.82 18.86
N ASP A 188 8.77 11.91 19.43
CA ASP A 188 10.06 12.47 19.04
C ASP A 188 11.25 11.68 19.63
N GLN A 189 12.46 12.15 19.37
CA GLN A 189 13.71 11.59 19.89
C GLN A 189 13.83 11.57 21.42
N ASN A 190 13.06 12.40 22.12
CA ASN A 190 13.00 12.45 23.59
C ASN A 190 11.84 11.60 24.14
N ASN A 191 11.20 10.77 23.30
CA ASN A 191 9.98 10.02 23.60
C ASN A 191 8.79 10.92 24.01
N ARG A 192 8.79 12.20 23.63
CA ARG A 192 7.64 13.06 23.82
C ARG A 192 6.62 12.78 22.72
N GLU A 193 5.39 12.53 23.13
CA GLU A 193 4.28 12.29 22.21
C GLU A 193 3.96 13.58 21.44
N VAL A 194 4.10 13.53 20.11
CA VAL A 194 3.76 14.64 19.19
C VAL A 194 2.45 14.39 18.45
N TYR A 195 1.99 13.15 18.42
CA TYR A 195 0.72 12.74 17.82
C TYR A 195 0.18 11.49 18.52
N GLU A 196 -1.13 11.48 18.82
CA GLU A 196 -1.85 10.32 19.33
C GLU A 196 -3.21 10.21 18.66
N GLU A 197 -3.60 8.99 18.28
CA GLU A 197 -4.94 8.68 17.78
C GLU A 197 -5.38 7.28 18.24
N PHE A 198 -6.67 7.13 18.54
CA PHE A 198 -7.31 5.84 18.80
C PHE A 198 -8.35 5.55 17.73
N THR A 199 -8.35 4.31 17.24
CA THR A 199 -9.32 3.92 16.22
C THR A 199 -9.57 2.41 16.24
N ASN A 200 -10.56 1.93 15.50
CA ASN A 200 -10.97 0.52 15.40
C ASN A 200 -11.40 0.12 13.99
N HIS A 201 -11.02 0.90 12.97
CA HIS A 201 -11.36 0.60 11.58
C HIS A 201 -10.73 -0.72 11.12
N ASN A 202 -11.44 -1.43 10.26
CA ASN A 202 -10.94 -2.67 9.67
C ASN A 202 -9.80 -2.44 8.67
N LYS A 203 -9.90 -1.37 7.86
CA LYS A 203 -8.84 -0.88 6.98
C LYS A 203 -8.68 0.59 7.25
N TYR A 204 -7.45 1.02 7.44
CA TYR A 204 -7.16 2.39 7.82
C TYR A 204 -5.93 2.89 7.08
N MET A 205 -6.04 4.12 6.56
CA MET A 205 -4.95 4.80 5.89
C MET A 205 -4.84 6.21 6.44
N ARG A 206 -3.67 6.57 6.94
CA ARG A 206 -3.39 7.90 7.49
C ARG A 206 -2.17 8.51 6.83
N LYS A 207 -2.30 9.78 6.52
CA LYS A 207 -1.22 10.63 6.03
C LYS A 207 -0.88 11.65 7.09
N LEU A 208 0.38 11.66 7.51
CA LEU A 208 0.93 12.59 8.49
C LEU A 208 2.07 13.38 7.83
N ASP A 209 2.16 14.67 8.13
CA ASP A 209 3.24 15.52 7.63
C ASP A 209 4.30 15.71 8.71
N LEU A 210 5.43 15.02 8.57
CA LEU A 210 6.54 15.12 9.52
C LEU A 210 7.44 16.34 9.22
N SER A 211 7.31 16.95 8.04
CA SER A 211 8.16 18.10 7.66
C SER A 211 7.86 19.36 8.46
N ALA A 212 6.65 19.45 9.02
CA ALA A 212 6.22 20.51 9.92
C ALA A 212 6.74 20.34 11.36
N LEU A 213 7.36 19.20 11.68
CA LEU A 213 7.85 18.90 13.02
C LEU A 213 9.35 19.26 13.15
N PRO A 214 9.80 19.74 14.32
CA PRO A 214 11.11 20.39 14.45
C PRO A 214 12.29 19.43 14.60
N TYR A 215 12.05 18.15 14.89
CA TYR A 215 13.09 17.15 15.14
C TYR A 215 13.41 16.33 13.90
N ASP A 216 14.58 15.68 13.94
CA ASP A 216 15.08 14.87 12.83
C ASP A 216 14.86 13.38 13.06
N SER A 217 14.44 12.95 14.25
CA SER A 217 14.15 11.55 14.55
C SER A 217 12.81 11.39 15.25
N TYR A 218 12.02 10.44 14.76
CA TYR A 218 10.71 10.07 15.29
C TYR A 218 10.56 8.56 15.41
N GLN A 219 9.63 8.15 16.26
CA GLN A 219 9.18 6.76 16.37
C GLN A 219 7.68 6.72 16.14
N LEU A 220 7.27 5.94 15.14
CA LEU A 220 5.86 5.59 14.94
C LEU A 220 5.59 4.26 15.66
N ILE A 221 4.62 4.26 16.56
CA ILE A 221 4.20 3.11 17.34
C ILE A 221 2.71 2.86 17.06
N VAL A 222 2.39 1.68 16.54
CA VAL A 222 0.99 1.23 16.37
C VAL A 222 0.77 0.07 17.31
N GLN A 223 -0.12 0.21 18.29
CA GLN A 223 -0.40 -0.82 19.28
C GLN A 223 -1.77 -1.45 19.02
N ILE A 224 -1.79 -2.71 18.58
CA ILE A 224 -3.00 -3.49 18.33
C ILE A 224 -2.96 -4.70 19.25
N ASP A 225 -3.97 -4.90 20.10
CA ASP A 225 -4.03 -6.07 21.00
C ASP A 225 -2.76 -6.26 21.87
N ASN A 226 -2.25 -5.18 22.45
CA ASN A 226 -0.98 -5.15 23.19
C ASN A 226 0.27 -5.54 22.39
N LYS A 227 0.17 -5.68 21.06
CA LYS A 227 1.30 -5.91 20.15
C LYS A 227 1.72 -4.58 19.52
N PRO A 228 2.91 -4.04 19.85
CA PRO A 228 3.39 -2.81 19.26
C PRO A 228 4.14 -3.08 17.94
N PHE A 229 3.78 -2.34 16.90
CA PHE A 229 4.52 -2.24 15.65
C PHE A 229 5.30 -0.92 15.66
N ILE A 230 6.63 -1.01 15.75
CA ILE A 230 7.49 0.16 15.94
C ILE A 230 8.31 0.42 14.68
N TYR A 231 8.24 1.64 14.18
CA TYR A 231 9.03 2.14 13.05
C TYR A 231 9.89 3.32 13.49
N LYS A 232 11.19 3.22 13.28
CA LYS A 232 12.13 4.33 13.47
C LYS A 232 12.18 5.16 12.20
N ILE A 233 11.98 6.46 12.33
CA ILE A 233 11.98 7.42 11.23
C ILE A 233 13.10 8.42 11.49
N SER A 234 14.03 8.55 10.56
CA SER A 234 15.14 9.52 10.66
C SER A 234 15.19 10.37 9.40
N ARG A 235 15.28 11.69 9.57
CA ARG A 235 15.59 12.68 8.55
C ARG A 235 17.11 12.75 8.39
N GLN A 236 17.59 12.63 7.16
CA GLN A 236 19.00 12.88 6.84
C GLN A 236 19.20 14.35 6.50
N ASP A 237 20.03 15.04 7.29
CA ASP A 237 20.30 16.49 7.20
C ASP A 237 20.70 16.95 5.80
N THR A 238 21.48 16.14 5.09
CA THR A 238 22.11 16.58 3.84
C THR A 238 21.15 16.68 2.66
N ARG A 239 19.94 16.08 2.70
CA ARG A 239 19.05 15.99 1.52
C ARG A 239 17.54 15.97 1.80
N PHE A 240 17.08 16.23 3.04
CA PHE A 240 15.66 16.04 3.42
C PHE A 240 15.14 14.63 3.09
N VAL A 241 16.03 13.64 3.05
CA VAL A 241 15.67 12.25 2.76
C VAL A 241 15.25 11.62 4.07
N TYR A 242 14.04 11.06 4.09
CA TYR A 242 13.55 10.31 5.23
C TYR A 242 13.85 8.83 5.02
N ASN A 243 14.38 8.20 6.06
CA ASN A 243 14.55 6.76 6.13
C ASN A 243 13.59 6.22 7.20
N ILE A 244 12.98 5.08 6.92
CA ILE A 244 12.08 4.39 7.83
C ILE A 244 12.50 2.94 7.94
N GLN A 245 12.69 2.47 9.17
CA GLN A 245 13.11 1.10 9.44
C GLN A 245 12.20 0.47 10.48
N PRO A 246 11.63 -0.73 10.21
CA PRO A 246 10.91 -1.47 11.23
C PRO A 246 11.90 -1.87 12.35
N SER A 247 11.52 -1.67 13.60
CA SER A 247 12.35 -2.06 14.74
C SER A 247 12.26 -3.58 14.94
N PRO A 248 13.36 -4.35 14.81
CA PRO A 248 13.34 -5.81 14.91
C PRO A 248 13.11 -6.31 16.34
N LEU A 249 13.34 -5.46 17.34
CA LEU A 249 13.41 -5.86 18.76
C LEU A 249 12.07 -6.38 19.32
N VAL A 250 10.92 -5.93 18.81
CA VAL A 250 9.61 -6.41 19.29
C VAL A 250 9.17 -7.71 18.61
N ASN A 251 9.63 -7.96 17.38
CA ASN A 251 9.19 -9.15 16.63
C ASN A 251 9.90 -10.44 17.06
N GLN A 252 11.10 -10.36 17.66
CA GLN A 252 11.86 -11.55 18.07
C GLN A 252 11.50 -12.09 19.46
N GLN A 253 11.10 -11.24 20.41
CA GLN A 253 10.64 -11.72 21.73
C GLN A 253 9.38 -12.57 21.61
N MET A 254 8.47 -12.21 20.70
CA MET A 254 7.29 -13.02 20.40
C MET A 254 7.63 -14.38 19.76
N ALA A 255 8.68 -14.46 18.93
CA ALA A 255 9.12 -15.73 18.35
C ALA A 255 9.75 -16.66 19.40
N ASN A 256 10.42 -16.11 20.42
CA ASN A 256 11.11 -16.90 21.44
C ASN A 256 10.21 -17.34 22.61
N GLU A 257 9.22 -16.56 23.02
CA GLU A 257 8.24 -17.00 24.04
C GLU A 257 7.35 -18.13 23.50
N GLN A 258 7.07 -18.15 22.20
CA GLN A 258 6.30 -19.19 21.53
C GLN A 258 7.00 -20.57 21.56
N ASN A 259 8.33 -20.62 21.60
CA ASN A 259 9.09 -21.86 21.76
C ASN A 259 9.18 -22.34 23.22
N ARG A 260 8.84 -21.49 24.19
CA ARG A 260 8.95 -21.82 25.61
C ARG A 260 7.71 -22.51 26.16
N GLU A 261 6.54 -22.26 25.55
CA GLU A 261 5.27 -22.86 26.01
C GLU A 261 5.04 -24.30 25.53
N VAL A 262 5.70 -24.72 24.43
CA VAL A 262 5.63 -26.11 23.92
C VAL A 262 6.44 -27.09 24.78
N ASN A 263 7.41 -26.59 25.57
CA ASN A 263 8.28 -27.41 26.41
C ASN A 263 7.89 -27.38 27.90
N LYS A 264 6.60 -27.22 28.23
CA LYS A 264 6.14 -27.41 29.61
C LYS A 264 5.94 -28.92 29.85
N PRO A 265 6.77 -29.58 30.66
CA PRO A 265 6.62 -31.01 30.91
C PRO A 265 5.24 -31.30 31.51
N SER A 266 4.52 -32.22 30.87
CA SER A 266 3.24 -32.75 31.36
C SER A 266 3.43 -33.27 32.79
N LEU A 267 2.76 -32.64 33.75
CA LEU A 267 2.71 -33.12 35.12
C LEU A 267 1.95 -34.45 35.11
N ALA A 268 2.68 -35.54 35.34
CA ALA A 268 2.09 -36.86 35.46
C ALA A 268 1.07 -36.89 36.61
N PRO A 269 -0.06 -37.59 36.45
CA PRO A 269 -1.09 -37.68 37.48
C PRO A 269 -0.52 -38.40 38.71
N ILE A 270 -0.50 -37.69 39.84
CA ILE A 270 -0.19 -38.26 41.15
C ILE A 270 -1.39 -39.13 41.55
N LYS A 271 -1.21 -40.45 41.56
CA LYS A 271 -2.14 -41.36 42.20
C LYS A 271 -1.95 -41.25 43.72
N ILE A 272 -3.01 -40.90 44.42
CA ILE A 272 -3.10 -41.01 45.88
C ILE A 272 -3.87 -42.29 46.13
N ASP A 273 -3.19 -43.32 46.61
CA ASP A 273 -3.86 -44.50 47.18
C ASP A 273 -4.35 -44.14 48.58
N LEU A 274 -5.64 -44.41 48.82
CA LEU A 274 -6.36 -44.24 50.09
C LEU A 274 -6.53 -45.61 50.76
#